data_AF-A0A930UZV2-F1
#
_entry.id   AF-A0A930UZV2-F1
#
_cell.length_a   1.000
_cell.length_b   1.000
_cell.length_c   1.000
_cell.angle_alpha   90.00
_cell.angle_beta   90.00
_cell.angle_gamma   90.00
#
_symmetry.space_group_name_H-M   'P 1'
#
loop_
_entity.id
_entity.type
_entity.pdbx_description
1 polymer ?
#
loop_
_entity_poly.entity_id
_entity_poly.type
_entity_poly.pdbx_seq_one_letter_code
_entity_poly.pdbx_strand_id
1 'polypeptide(L)'
;MSHLYVGATSQEARDTFYPYYRTYVPEGRGAHLDRALLETMAGPDGPLVVGSVGEVTDKIAKRRDRLGIDRFLGKADLGGLPRHLVTSSVERLGRDGALLLRG
;
A
#
# COMPACT_ATOMS: atom_id res chain seq x y z
N MET A 1 -4.09 2.22 -10.87
CA MET A 1 -3.56 2.91 -9.68
C MET A 1 -3.61 1.96 -8.49
N SER A 2 -2.52 1.80 -7.73
CA SER A 2 -2.48 0.91 -6.55
C SER A 2 -2.94 1.63 -5.28
N HIS A 3 -3.52 0.89 -4.34
CA HIS A 3 -3.70 1.39 -2.97
C HIS A 3 -2.40 1.21 -2.18
N LEU A 4 -2.07 2.21 -1.36
CA LEU A 4 -0.79 2.35 -0.68
C LEU A 4 -1.01 2.53 0.82
N TYR A 5 -0.25 1.84 1.66
CA TYR A 5 -0.14 2.15 3.08
C TYR A 5 1.21 1.67 3.64
N VAL A 6 1.91 2.53 4.37
CA VAL A 6 3.25 2.25 4.91
C VAL A 6 3.21 2.29 6.44
N GLY A 7 3.45 1.14 7.07
CA GLY A 7 3.54 1.01 8.54
C GLY A 7 4.98 0.97 9.03
N ALA A 8 5.19 0.86 10.35
CA ALA A 8 6.54 0.67 10.89
C ALA A 8 7.09 -0.72 10.52
N THR A 9 6.22 -1.73 10.52
CA THR A 9 6.50 -3.07 10.00
C THR A 9 5.46 -3.46 8.96
N SER A 10 5.77 -4.47 8.14
CA SER A 10 4.82 -4.96 7.15
C SER A 10 3.57 -5.55 7.77
N GLN A 11 3.71 -6.25 8.89
CA GLN A 11 2.59 -6.83 9.62
C GLN A 11 1.69 -5.72 10.19
N GLU A 12 2.26 -4.73 10.89
CA GLU A 12 1.51 -3.58 11.41
C GLU A 12 0.79 -2.80 10.31
N ALA A 13 1.44 -2.64 9.15
CA ALA A 13 0.84 -1.98 8.00
C ALA A 13 -0.44 -2.69 7.56
N ARG A 14 -0.40 -4.01 7.44
CA ARG A 14 -1.56 -4.84 7.03
C ARG A 14 -2.62 -4.92 8.12
N ASP A 15 -2.22 -5.04 9.39
CA ASP A 15 -3.13 -5.02 10.54
C ASP A 15 -3.92 -3.71 10.61
N THR A 16 -3.22 -2.59 10.43
CA THR A 16 -3.83 -1.25 10.48
C THR A 16 -4.71 -1.01 9.26
N PHE A 17 -4.27 -1.43 8.07
CA PHE A 17 -4.96 -1.17 6.81
C PHE A 17 -6.21 -2.04 6.62
N TYR A 18 -6.17 -3.30 7.07
CA TYR A 18 -7.26 -4.28 6.89
C TYR A 18 -8.67 -3.75 7.24
N PRO A 19 -8.94 -3.23 8.46
CA PRO A 19 -10.28 -2.80 8.85
C PRO A 19 -10.83 -1.69 7.97
N TYR A 20 -9.99 -0.81 7.44
CA TYR A 20 -10.42 0.25 6.53
C TYR A 20 -10.61 -0.26 5.10
N TYR A 21 -9.73 -1.16 4.66
CA TYR A 21 -9.79 -1.72 3.32
C TYR A 21 -11.02 -2.59 3.09
N ARG A 22 -11.40 -3.40 4.10
CA ARG A 22 -12.62 -4.22 4.05
C ARG A 22 -13.91 -3.41 3.91
N THR A 23 -13.93 -2.18 4.43
CA THR A 23 -15.10 -1.29 4.32
C THR A 23 -15.08 -0.51 3.01
N TYR A 24 -13.89 -0.17 2.51
CA TYR A 24 -13.72 0.52 1.23
C TYR A 24 -14.11 -0.34 0.02
N VAL A 25 -13.86 -1.66 0.07
CA VAL A 25 -14.26 -2.59 -0.99
C VAL A 25 -15.66 -3.10 -0.64
N PRO A 26 -16.75 -2.54 -1.20
CA PRO A 26 -18.08 -2.98 -0.82
C PRO A 26 -18.31 -4.44 -1.23
N GLU A 27 -19.07 -5.15 -0.41
CA GLU A 27 -19.58 -6.49 -0.68
C GLU A 27 -20.46 -6.47 -1.94
N GLY A 28 -19.83 -6.60 -3.10
CA GLY A 28 -20.48 -6.47 -4.41
C GLY A 28 -19.57 -6.80 -5.59
N ARG A 29 -18.26 -7.02 -5.36
CA ARG A 29 -17.31 -7.55 -6.36
C ARG A 29 -17.04 -9.05 -6.22
N GLY A 30 -17.95 -9.82 -5.61
CA GLY A 30 -17.93 -11.28 -5.62
C GLY A 30 -16.93 -11.98 -4.69
N ALA A 31 -16.13 -11.24 -3.90
CA ALA A 31 -15.23 -11.83 -2.90
C ALA A 31 -15.46 -11.19 -1.53
N HIS A 32 -15.68 -12.02 -0.51
CA HIS A 32 -15.59 -11.60 0.88
C HIS A 32 -14.12 -11.27 1.16
N LEU A 33 -13.81 -10.02 1.50
CA LEU A 33 -12.45 -9.59 1.77
C LEU A 33 -12.05 -10.03 3.19
N ASP A 34 -11.63 -11.28 3.29
CA ASP A 34 -11.06 -11.82 4.50
C ASP A 34 -9.58 -11.41 4.67
N ARG A 35 -9.01 -11.75 5.84
CA ARG A 35 -7.63 -11.41 6.16
C ARG A 35 -6.63 -12.11 5.24
N ALA A 36 -6.88 -13.36 4.85
CA ALA A 36 -5.96 -14.14 4.01
C ALA A 36 -5.88 -13.58 2.58
N LEU A 37 -7.02 -13.12 2.05
CA LEU A 37 -7.08 -12.44 0.76
C LEU A 37 -6.32 -11.11 0.81
N LEU A 38 -6.45 -10.33 1.88
CA LEU A 38 -5.64 -9.12 2.05
C LEU A 38 -4.13 -9.43 2.09
N GLU A 39 -3.69 -10.44 2.84
CA GLU A 39 -2.27 -10.85 2.84
C GLU A 39 -1.79 -11.24 1.43
N THR A 40 -2.60 -12.00 0.69
CA THR A 40 -2.28 -12.37 -0.70
C THR A 40 -2.19 -11.14 -1.59
N MET A 41 -3.12 -10.19 -1.44
CA MET A 41 -3.14 -8.96 -2.22
C MET A 41 -1.98 -8.00 -1.87
N ALA A 42 -1.51 -8.03 -0.63
CA ALA A 42 -0.36 -7.26 -0.15
C ALA A 42 0.99 -7.91 -0.50
N GLY A 43 1.02 -9.24 -0.67
CA GLY A 43 2.22 -10.01 -0.97
C GLY A 43 2.97 -9.58 -2.25
N PRO A 44 4.18 -10.12 -2.52
CA PRO A 44 5.14 -9.56 -3.47
C PRO A 44 4.66 -9.33 -4.91
N ASP A 45 3.69 -10.13 -5.37
CA ASP A 45 3.10 -10.02 -6.72
C ASP A 45 1.66 -9.50 -6.71
N GLY A 46 1.11 -9.22 -5.52
CA GLY A 46 -0.25 -8.70 -5.35
C GLY A 46 -0.41 -7.22 -5.72
N PRO A 47 -1.65 -6.74 -5.95
CA PRO A 47 -1.92 -5.39 -6.43
C PRO A 47 -1.72 -4.29 -5.38
N LEU A 48 -1.86 -4.60 -4.08
CA LEU A 48 -1.74 -3.63 -2.99
C LEU A 48 -0.27 -3.33 -2.69
N VAL A 49 0.06 -2.08 -2.42
CA VAL A 49 1.40 -1.66 -2.01
C VAL A 49 1.32 -1.32 -0.52
N VAL A 50 1.24 -2.36 0.31
CA VAL A 50 1.00 -2.23 1.76
C VAL A 50 2.05 -3.02 2.52
N GLY A 51 2.88 -2.33 3.31
CA GLY A 51 3.99 -2.97 4.02
C GLY A 51 4.87 -2.00 4.80
N SER A 52 6.03 -2.47 5.21
CA SER A 52 7.12 -1.61 5.68
C SER A 52 7.69 -0.78 4.53
N VAL A 53 8.50 0.24 4.86
CA VAL A 53 9.22 1.04 3.85
C VAL A 53 10.02 0.14 2.90
N GLY A 54 10.79 -0.81 3.44
CA GLY A 54 11.60 -1.74 2.63
C GLY A 54 10.76 -2.55 1.64
N GLU A 55 9.70 -3.22 2.12
CA GLU A 55 8.85 -4.04 1.26
C GLU A 55 8.15 -3.21 0.16
N VAL A 56 7.71 -2.00 0.51
CA VAL A 56 7.08 -1.09 -0.45
C VAL A 56 8.08 -0.61 -1.50
N THR A 57 9.28 -0.21 -1.10
CA THR A 57 10.34 0.21 -2.01
C THR A 57 10.76 -0.92 -2.95
N ASP A 58 10.97 -2.13 -2.43
CA ASP A 58 11.33 -3.30 -3.22
C ASP A 58 10.24 -3.63 -4.25
N LYS A 59 8.97 -3.54 -3.85
CA LYS A 59 7.84 -3.80 -4.73
C LYS A 59 7.71 -2.76 -5.84
N ILE A 60 7.98 -1.48 -5.54
CA ILE A 60 8.01 -0.40 -6.55
C ILE A 60 9.19 -0.60 -7.50
N ALA A 61 10.38 -0.91 -6.99
CA ALA A 61 11.57 -1.19 -7.80
C ALA A 61 11.35 -2.36 -8.75
N LYS A 62 10.80 -3.48 -8.24
CA LYS A 62 10.42 -4.65 -9.06
C LYS A 62 9.42 -4.30 -10.17
N ARG A 63 8.50 -3.36 -9.92
CA ARG A 63 7.54 -2.89 -10.94
C ARG A 63 8.22 -2.02 -11.99
N ARG A 64 9.14 -1.13 -11.62
CA ARG A 64 10.00 -0.40 -12.57
C ARG A 64 10.75 -1.39 -13.46
N ASP A 65 11.41 -2.37 -12.86
CA ASP A 65 12.26 -3.31 -13.61
C ASP A 65 11.44 -4.21 -14.56
N ARG A 66 10.21 -4.60 -14.16
CA ARG A 66 9.33 -5.45 -14.97
C ARG A 66 8.51 -4.70 -16.02
N LEU A 67 8.08 -3.47 -15.71
CA LEU A 67 7.10 -2.73 -16.51
C LEU A 67 7.68 -1.48 -17.18
N GLY A 68 8.93 -1.11 -16.90
CA GLY A 68 9.56 0.10 -17.42
C GLY A 68 8.92 1.39 -16.93
N ILE A 69 8.35 1.40 -15.71
CA ILE A 69 7.70 2.59 -15.16
C ILE A 69 8.71 3.51 -14.46
N ASP A 70 8.71 4.78 -14.81
CA ASP A 70 9.58 5.78 -14.16
C ASP A 70 8.88 6.52 -13.01
N ARG A 71 7.57 6.29 -12.84
CA ARG A 71 6.76 6.88 -11.76
C ARG A 71 5.78 5.89 -11.17
N PHE A 72 5.64 5.93 -9.85
CA PHE A 72 4.61 5.20 -9.12
C PHE A 72 3.60 6.19 -8.51
N LEU A 73 2.31 5.96 -8.77
CA LEU A 73 1.21 6.70 -8.16
C LEU A 73 0.39 5.76 -7.26
N GLY A 74 0.41 6.03 -5.95
CA GLY A 74 -0.31 5.28 -4.94
C GLY A 74 -1.42 6.12 -4.27
N LYS A 75 -2.59 5.52 -4.06
CA LYS A 75 -3.69 6.13 -3.30
C LYS A 75 -3.56 5.73 -1.83
N ALA A 76 -3.16 6.68 -0.98
CA ALA A 76 -2.90 6.45 0.45
C ALA A 76 -4.15 6.58 1.34
N ASP A 77 -5.17 7.29 0.86
CA ASP A 77 -6.45 7.44 1.56
C ASP A 77 -7.58 6.82 0.72
N LEU A 78 -8.32 5.93 1.36
CA LEU A 78 -9.47 5.24 0.78
C LEU A 78 -10.81 5.79 1.29
N GLY A 79 -10.81 6.91 2.00
CA GLY A 79 -12.01 7.60 2.50
C GLY A 79 -12.46 7.16 3.89
N GLY A 80 -11.65 6.35 4.59
CA GLY A 80 -11.96 5.86 5.93
C GLY A 80 -10.77 5.82 6.90
N LEU A 81 -9.54 6.03 6.42
CA LEU A 81 -8.37 6.07 7.31
C LEU A 81 -8.35 7.39 8.09
N PRO A 82 -8.13 7.37 9.42
CA PRO A 82 -7.81 8.56 10.18
C PRO A 82 -6.67 9.35 9.56
N ARG A 83 -6.84 10.68 9.48
CA ARG A 83 -5.86 11.60 8.87
C ARG A 83 -4.43 11.38 9.39
N HIS A 84 -4.25 11.14 10.69
CA HIS A 84 -2.93 10.93 11.28
C HIS A 84 -2.23 9.67 10.75
N LEU A 85 -2.97 8.62 10.41
CA LEU A 85 -2.42 7.41 9.80
C LEU A 85 -1.99 7.66 8.36
N VAL A 86 -2.80 8.40 7.60
CA VAL A 86 -2.45 8.82 6.22
C VAL A 86 -1.16 9.65 6.24
N THR A 87 -1.10 10.67 7.10
CA THR A 87 0.10 11.52 7.24
C THR A 87 1.32 10.70 7.66
N SER A 88 1.18 9.83 8.67
CA SER A 88 2.28 8.96 9.12
C SER A 88 2.78 8.03 8.01
N SER A 89 1.87 7.45 7.23
CA SER A 89 2.22 6.60 6.07
C SER A 89 3.01 7.38 5.01
N VAL A 90 2.58 8.61 4.69
CA VAL A 90 3.27 9.45 3.70
C VAL A 90 4.63 9.90 4.21
N GLU A 91 4.74 10.28 5.48
CA GLU A 91 6.02 10.66 6.09
C GLU A 91 7.02 9.49 6.11
N ARG A 92 6.56 8.28 6.43
CA ARG A 92 7.42 7.08 6.41
C ARG A 92 7.98 6.82 5.02
N LEU A 93 7.17 6.99 3.98
CA LEU A 93 7.63 6.87 2.59
C LEU A 93 8.57 8.02 2.18
N GLY A 94 8.31 9.24 2.66
CA GLY A 94 9.10 10.43 2.35
C GLY A 94 10.50 10.42 2.98
N ARG A 95 10.66 9.82 4.17
CA ARG A 95 11.96 9.75 4.88
C ARG A 95 13.02 8.90 4.15
N ASP A 96 12.61 7.99 3.27
CA ASP A 96 13.52 7.08 2.54
C ASP A 96 13.73 7.49 1.07
N GLY A 97 13.22 8.66 0.66
CA GLY A 97 13.44 9.19 -0.69
C GLY A 97 12.58 8.57 -1.80
N ALA A 98 11.70 7.60 -1.51
CA ALA A 98 10.75 7.04 -2.48
C ALA A 98 9.74 8.08 -3.02
N LEU A 99 9.62 9.23 -2.36
CA LEU A 99 8.84 10.39 -2.82
C LEU A 99 9.64 11.39 -3.69
N LEU A 100 10.92 11.12 -4.00
CA LEU A 100 11.76 11.94 -4.89
C LEU A 100 12.09 11.19 -6.18
N LEU A 101 11.08 10.97 -7.02
CA LEU A 101 11.30 10.79 -8.45
C LEU A 101 11.34 12.18 -9.08
N ARG A 102 12.51 12.83 -8.99
CA ARG A 102 12.81 14.05 -9.75
C ARG A 102 12.92 13.69 -11.24
N GLY A 103 12.41 14.59 -12.08
CA GLY A 103 12.32 14.42 -13.53
C GLY A 103 13.65 14.44 -14.26
#